data_AF-A0A1X7TLW6-F1
#
_entry.id   AF-A0A1X7TLW6-F1
#
_cell.length_a   1.000
_cell.length_b   1.000
_cell.length_c   1.000
_cell.angle_alpha   90.00
_cell.angle_beta   90.00
_cell.angle_gamma   90.00
#
_symmetry.space_group_name_H-M   'P 1'
#
loop_
_entity.id
_entity.type
_entity.pdbx_description
1 polymer ?
#
loop_
_entity_poly.entity_id
_entity_poly.type
_entity_poly.pdbx_seq_one_letter_code
_entity_poly.pdbx_strand_id
1 'polypeptide(L)'
;MLAQIRGTNQYWFHVKGEVKAMIAEYGSPTLFLTLSCAEYDSADIAQYLRKVNNAPQSYSISRLCTVDPVSVSRQFSYKFKDFFNIVILKRGVLGKVEQYYVKKEYQMRGAPHNHILLWIKNAPVVGIDCPEEVCSFIQDRITCHIPDKTERNWKKIFDARNKAGFTEELPENKEDDEPQLLGEIMEAVADIPDMHINVPNLTLEQREAMLNVD
;
A
#
# COMPACT_ATOMS: atom_id res chain seq x y z
N MET A 1 -15.84 -10.89 22.14
CA MET A 1 -15.72 -12.14 21.37
C MET A 1 -15.78 -11.90 19.86
N LEU A 2 -16.74 -11.11 19.35
CA LEU A 2 -16.87 -10.85 17.90
C LEU A 2 -15.72 -10.04 17.28
N ALA A 3 -15.07 -9.13 18.02
CA ALA A 3 -13.93 -8.34 17.52
C ALA A 3 -12.73 -9.18 17.04
N GLN A 4 -12.62 -10.45 17.47
CA GLN A 4 -11.57 -11.37 17.01
C GLN A 4 -11.92 -12.10 15.71
N ILE A 5 -13.19 -12.04 15.27
CA ILE A 5 -13.67 -12.70 14.06
C ILE A 5 -13.56 -11.72 12.90
N ARG A 6 -12.61 -11.99 11.99
CA ARG A 6 -12.38 -11.17 10.79
C ARG A 6 -13.66 -11.02 9.97
N GLY A 7 -13.90 -9.81 9.46
CA GLY A 7 -15.04 -9.50 8.60
C GLY A 7 -16.30 -9.08 9.35
N THR A 8 -16.36 -9.21 10.68
CA THR A 8 -17.48 -8.69 11.48
C THR A 8 -17.39 -7.17 11.65
N ASN A 9 -18.52 -6.51 11.90
CA ASN A 9 -18.55 -5.07 12.18
C ASN A 9 -17.68 -4.71 13.39
N GLN A 10 -17.67 -5.54 14.44
CA GLN A 10 -16.85 -5.33 15.63
C GLN A 10 -15.35 -5.44 15.32
N TYR A 11 -14.97 -6.37 14.44
CA TYR A 11 -13.58 -6.46 13.96
C TYR A 11 -13.19 -5.20 13.18
N TRP A 12 -14.04 -4.74 12.26
CA TRP A 12 -13.76 -3.53 11.48
C TRP A 12 -13.74 -2.26 12.33
N PHE A 13 -14.62 -2.17 13.33
CA PHE A 13 -14.59 -1.08 14.31
C PHE A 13 -13.27 -1.05 15.08
N HIS A 14 -12.78 -2.21 15.53
CA HIS A 14 -11.50 -2.32 16.21
C HIS A 14 -10.33 -1.91 15.30
N VAL A 15 -10.25 -2.45 14.08
CA VAL A 15 -9.21 -2.12 13.10
C VAL A 15 -9.22 -0.62 12.74
N LYS A 16 -10.41 -0.04 12.54
CA LYS A 16 -10.56 1.41 12.32
C LYS A 16 -10.07 2.20 13.54
N GLY A 17 -10.39 1.72 14.75
CA GLY A 17 -9.91 2.29 16.01
C GLY A 17 -8.39 2.29 16.13
N GLU A 18 -7.71 1.21 15.72
CA GLU A 18 -6.24 1.14 15.70
C GLU A 18 -5.64 2.21 14.78
N VAL A 19 -6.15 2.35 13.56
CA VAL A 19 -5.67 3.37 12.60
C VAL A 19 -5.93 4.78 13.14
N LYS A 20 -7.11 5.04 13.71
CA LYS A 20 -7.43 6.32 14.36
C LYS A 20 -6.48 6.61 15.52
N ALA A 21 -6.16 5.63 16.35
CA ALA A 21 -5.22 5.78 17.45
C ALA A 21 -3.80 6.08 16.95
N MET A 22 -3.35 5.43 15.87
CA MET A 22 -2.07 5.76 15.25
C MET A 22 -2.03 7.18 14.70
N ILE A 23 -3.09 7.65 14.05
CA ILE A 23 -3.19 9.03 13.56
C ILE A 23 -3.21 10.03 14.73
N ALA A 24 -3.93 9.72 15.81
CA ALA A 24 -3.98 10.58 17.00
C ALA A 24 -2.62 10.68 17.71
N GLU A 25 -1.84 9.59 17.76
CA GLU A 25 -0.55 9.54 18.43
C GLU A 25 0.60 10.10 17.55
N TYR A 26 0.61 9.77 16.26
CA TYR A 26 1.72 10.06 15.35
C TYR A 26 1.43 11.19 14.37
N GLY A 27 0.22 11.77 14.39
CA GLY A 27 -0.25 12.73 13.41
C GLY A 27 -0.64 12.08 12.07
N SER A 28 -0.89 12.92 11.06
CA SER A 28 -1.21 12.46 9.71
C SER A 28 -0.08 11.61 9.12
N PRO A 29 -0.38 10.51 8.41
CA PRO A 29 0.64 9.72 7.73
C PRO A 29 1.33 10.58 6.66
N THR A 30 2.65 10.40 6.51
CA THR A 30 3.45 11.12 5.52
C THR A 30 3.14 10.67 4.10
N LEU A 31 3.02 9.35 3.88
CA LEU A 31 2.74 8.78 2.56
C LEU A 31 1.65 7.71 2.67
N PHE A 32 0.80 7.69 1.65
CA PHE A 32 -0.12 6.59 1.34
C PHE A 32 0.41 5.83 0.12
N LEU A 33 0.54 4.50 0.22
CA LEU A 33 0.99 3.64 -0.89
C LEU A 33 0.00 2.51 -1.14
N THR A 34 -0.20 2.19 -2.42
CA THR A 34 -0.88 0.97 -2.85
C THR A 34 0.10 0.09 -3.61
N LEU A 35 0.30 -1.14 -3.15
CA LEU A 35 1.20 -2.10 -3.79
C LEU A 35 0.44 -3.35 -4.26
N SER A 36 0.56 -3.65 -5.56
CA SER A 36 0.08 -4.89 -6.19
C SER A 36 1.25 -5.65 -6.83
N CYS A 37 1.04 -6.90 -7.24
CA CYS A 37 2.09 -7.70 -7.88
C CYS A 37 1.93 -7.95 -9.38
N ALA A 38 0.92 -7.32 -10.00
CA ALA A 38 0.58 -7.52 -11.42
C ALA A 38 0.62 -9.01 -11.82
N GLU A 39 -0.06 -9.86 -11.05
CA GLU A 39 0.10 -11.32 -11.11
C GLU A 39 -0.22 -11.91 -12.48
N TYR A 40 -1.11 -11.28 -13.24
CA TYR A 40 -1.49 -11.70 -14.59
C TYR A 40 -0.37 -11.51 -15.62
N ASP A 41 0.59 -10.63 -15.33
CA ASP A 41 1.74 -10.33 -16.19
C ASP A 41 3.07 -10.80 -15.57
N SER A 42 3.01 -11.36 -14.36
CA SER A 42 4.18 -11.80 -13.59
C SER A 42 4.66 -13.18 -14.06
N ALA A 43 5.68 -13.19 -14.93
CA ALA A 43 6.29 -14.40 -15.46
C ALA A 43 6.80 -15.37 -14.36
N ASP A 44 7.31 -14.84 -13.25
CA ASP A 44 7.81 -15.62 -12.13
C ASP A 44 6.67 -16.25 -11.30
N ILE A 45 5.53 -15.55 -11.11
CA ILE A 45 4.32 -16.15 -10.53
C ILE A 45 3.78 -17.24 -11.45
N ALA A 46 3.73 -17.00 -12.77
CA ALA A 46 3.31 -18.00 -13.72
C ALA A 46 4.20 -19.26 -13.71
N GLN A 47 5.53 -19.10 -13.65
CA GLN A 47 6.46 -20.22 -13.54
C GLN A 47 6.28 -20.99 -12.23
N TYR A 48 6.10 -20.29 -11.11
CA TYR A 48 5.82 -20.91 -9.82
C TYR A 48 4.52 -21.72 -9.86
N LEU A 49 3.41 -21.13 -10.36
CA LEU A 49 2.11 -21.79 -10.45
C LEU A 49 2.14 -23.03 -11.33
N ARG A 50 2.86 -22.98 -12.46
CA ARG A 50 3.06 -24.16 -13.31
C ARG A 50 3.79 -25.28 -12.58
N LYS A 51 4.84 -24.94 -11.83
CA LYS A 51 5.65 -25.90 -11.08
C LYS A 51 4.85 -26.56 -9.95
N VAL A 52 4.10 -25.79 -9.16
CA VAL A 52 3.38 -26.35 -8.00
C VAL A 52 2.14 -27.14 -8.39
N ASN A 53 1.50 -26.77 -9.51
CA ASN A 53 0.28 -27.43 -9.98
C ASN A 53 0.52 -28.47 -11.08
N ASN A 54 1.77 -28.70 -11.50
CA ASN A 54 2.11 -29.48 -12.70
C ASN A 54 1.28 -29.05 -13.92
N ALA A 55 1.04 -27.75 -14.07
CA ALA A 55 0.10 -27.23 -15.05
C ALA A 55 0.72 -27.20 -16.47
N PRO A 56 -0.08 -27.46 -17.53
CA PRO A 56 0.40 -27.41 -18.91
C PRO A 56 0.95 -26.03 -19.29
N GLN A 57 1.98 -26.01 -20.15
CA GLN A 57 2.54 -24.75 -20.66
C GLN A 57 1.52 -23.94 -21.49
N SER A 58 0.52 -24.61 -22.05
CA SER A 58 -0.58 -23.98 -22.81
C SER A 58 -1.54 -23.17 -21.95
N TYR A 59 -1.51 -23.28 -20.62
CA TYR A 59 -2.36 -22.47 -19.75
C TYR A 59 -1.88 -21.02 -19.74
N SER A 60 -2.81 -20.10 -19.98
CA SER A 60 -2.59 -18.67 -19.78
C SER A 60 -2.35 -18.35 -18.31
N ILE A 61 -1.65 -17.25 -18.04
CA ILE A 61 -1.36 -16.82 -16.66
C ILE A 61 -2.67 -16.55 -15.90
N SER A 62 -3.65 -15.92 -16.55
CA SER A 62 -4.99 -15.72 -15.97
C SER A 62 -5.64 -17.02 -15.53
N ARG A 63 -5.54 -18.08 -16.34
CA ARG A 63 -6.05 -19.40 -15.96
C ARG A 63 -5.27 -20.00 -14.79
N LEU A 64 -3.95 -19.85 -14.76
CA LEU A 64 -3.12 -20.32 -13.64
C LEU A 64 -3.51 -19.61 -12.34
N CYS A 65 -3.75 -18.29 -12.39
CA CYS A 65 -4.14 -17.52 -11.21
C CYS A 65 -5.54 -17.88 -10.70
N THR A 66 -6.49 -18.18 -11.59
CA THR A 66 -7.86 -18.52 -11.20
C THR A 66 -8.00 -19.95 -10.66
N VAL A 67 -7.20 -20.90 -11.15
CA VAL A 67 -7.25 -22.29 -10.65
C VAL A 67 -6.59 -22.46 -9.30
N ASP A 68 -5.62 -21.61 -8.94
CA ASP A 68 -4.91 -21.67 -7.66
C ASP A 68 -4.66 -20.27 -7.07
N PRO A 69 -5.73 -19.57 -6.64
CA PRO A 69 -5.63 -18.22 -6.05
C PRO A 69 -4.91 -18.23 -4.69
N VAL A 70 -4.84 -19.38 -4.01
CA VAL A 70 -4.13 -19.53 -2.73
C VAL A 70 -2.62 -19.39 -2.94
N SER A 71 -2.09 -20.08 -3.94
CA SER A 71 -0.68 -19.96 -4.33
C SER A 71 -0.33 -18.58 -4.85
N VAL A 72 -1.23 -17.92 -5.60
CA VAL A 72 -1.06 -16.51 -6.00
C VAL A 72 -0.94 -15.62 -4.77
N SER A 73 -1.88 -15.73 -3.83
CA SER A 73 -1.89 -14.93 -2.60
C SER A 73 -0.65 -15.18 -1.73
N ARG A 74 -0.12 -16.41 -1.72
CA ARG A 74 1.15 -16.75 -1.07
C ARG A 74 2.33 -16.05 -1.73
N GLN A 75 2.45 -16.10 -3.06
CA GLN A 75 3.54 -15.42 -3.78
C GLN A 75 3.49 -13.91 -3.63
N PHE A 76 2.30 -13.31 -3.72
CA PHE A 76 2.10 -11.90 -3.41
C PHE A 76 2.63 -11.57 -2.02
N SER A 77 2.30 -12.37 -1.01
CA SER A 77 2.71 -12.12 0.37
C SER A 77 4.23 -12.20 0.57
N TYR A 78 4.91 -13.14 -0.11
CA TYR A 78 6.37 -13.21 -0.08
C TYR A 78 7.02 -12.01 -0.78
N LYS A 79 6.59 -11.70 -2.00
CA LYS A 79 7.09 -10.55 -2.75
C LYS A 79 6.90 -9.25 -1.98
N PHE A 80 5.71 -9.04 -1.43
CA PHE A 80 5.42 -7.88 -0.61
C PHE A 80 6.34 -7.81 0.61
N LYS A 81 6.48 -8.91 1.37
CA LYS A 81 7.31 -8.94 2.56
C LYS A 81 8.77 -8.61 2.25
N ASP A 82 9.31 -9.16 1.17
CA ASP A 82 10.70 -8.90 0.77
C ASP A 82 10.87 -7.46 0.30
N PHE A 83 9.98 -6.98 -0.59
CA PHE A 83 10.02 -5.59 -1.05
C PHE A 83 9.89 -4.61 0.13
N PHE A 84 8.89 -4.80 0.99
CA PHE A 84 8.62 -3.90 2.10
C PHE A 84 9.78 -3.89 3.10
N ASN A 85 10.27 -5.05 3.55
CA ASN A 85 11.34 -5.09 4.54
C ASN A 85 12.68 -4.62 3.96
N ILE A 86 13.02 -5.00 2.73
CA ILE A 86 14.34 -4.68 2.16
C ILE A 86 14.35 -3.26 1.59
N VAL A 87 13.35 -2.90 0.79
CA VAL A 87 13.34 -1.65 0.02
C VAL A 87 12.77 -0.51 0.86
N ILE A 88 11.60 -0.71 1.47
CA ILE A 88 10.93 0.36 2.22
C ILE A 88 11.57 0.56 3.60
N LEU A 89 11.66 -0.48 4.43
CA LEU A 89 12.13 -0.35 5.81
C LEU A 89 13.66 -0.28 5.93
N LYS A 90 14.39 -1.25 5.34
CA LYS A 90 15.85 -1.36 5.53
C LYS A 90 16.64 -0.35 4.70
N ARG A 91 16.31 -0.22 3.41
CA ARG A 91 16.99 0.75 2.53
C ARG A 91 16.46 2.16 2.72
N GLY A 92 15.23 2.32 3.24
CA GLY A 92 14.65 3.64 3.50
C GLY A 92 14.53 4.48 2.23
N VAL A 93 14.15 3.88 1.09
CA VAL A 93 14.13 4.60 -0.20
C VAL A 93 13.13 5.76 -0.22
N LEU A 94 12.12 5.72 0.65
CA LEU A 94 11.17 6.83 0.86
C LEU A 94 11.55 7.69 2.06
N GLY A 95 12.64 7.36 2.76
CA GLY A 95 13.02 7.91 4.06
C GLY A 95 12.98 6.87 5.17
N LYS A 96 13.41 7.26 6.37
CA LYS A 96 13.38 6.38 7.54
C LYS A 96 11.95 6.28 8.07
N VAL A 97 11.33 5.11 7.90
CA VAL A 97 10.00 4.81 8.43
C VAL A 97 10.09 4.64 9.95
N GLU A 98 9.30 5.40 10.71
CA GLU A 98 9.17 5.24 12.17
C GLU A 98 7.96 4.39 12.53
N GLN A 99 6.84 4.58 11.83
CA GLN A 99 5.63 3.80 12.01
C GLN A 99 5.01 3.47 10.64
N TYR A 100 4.29 2.37 10.57
CA TYR A 100 3.53 2.01 9.39
C TYR A 100 2.30 1.19 9.74
N TYR A 101 1.29 1.27 8.88
CA TYR A 101 0.12 0.40 8.92
C TYR A 101 -0.05 -0.23 7.54
N VAL A 102 -0.39 -1.53 7.47
CA VAL A 102 -0.60 -2.26 6.22
C VAL A 102 -1.93 -3.00 6.29
N LYS A 103 -2.79 -2.76 5.30
CA LYS A 103 -4.02 -3.52 5.10
C LYS A 103 -3.95 -4.25 3.77
N LYS A 104 -4.21 -5.55 3.79
CA LYS A 104 -4.34 -6.37 2.58
C LYS A 104 -5.79 -6.44 2.15
N GLU A 105 -6.04 -6.13 0.89
CA GLU A 105 -7.35 -6.16 0.25
C GLU A 105 -7.30 -7.01 -1.01
N TYR A 106 -8.47 -7.46 -1.45
CA TYR A 106 -8.62 -8.26 -2.65
C TYR A 106 -9.53 -7.48 -3.59
N GLN A 107 -9.00 -7.10 -4.75
CA GLN A 107 -9.79 -6.44 -5.79
C GLN A 107 -10.91 -7.37 -6.24
N MET A 108 -11.94 -6.84 -6.90
CA MET A 108 -13.09 -7.63 -7.42
C MET A 108 -12.68 -8.85 -8.26
N ARG A 109 -11.51 -8.79 -8.90
CA ARG A 109 -10.89 -9.89 -9.68
C ARG A 109 -10.17 -10.96 -8.83
N GLY A 110 -10.18 -10.85 -7.51
CA GLY A 110 -9.48 -11.73 -6.56
C GLY A 110 -7.98 -11.41 -6.38
N ALA A 111 -7.51 -10.32 -7.01
CA ALA A 111 -6.13 -9.87 -6.97
C ALA A 111 -5.78 -9.21 -5.62
N PRO A 112 -4.78 -9.70 -4.88
CA PRO A 112 -4.36 -9.06 -3.65
C PRO A 112 -3.61 -7.75 -3.94
N HIS A 113 -3.91 -6.71 -3.16
CA HIS A 113 -3.12 -5.50 -3.07
C HIS A 113 -3.03 -5.05 -1.61
N ASN A 114 -2.03 -4.24 -1.29
CA ASN A 114 -1.83 -3.70 0.05
C ASN A 114 -1.94 -2.19 0.03
N HIS A 115 -2.79 -1.65 0.90
CA HIS A 115 -2.77 -0.23 1.26
C HIS A 115 -1.88 -0.02 2.47
N ILE A 116 -1.07 1.03 2.42
CA ILE A 116 0.00 1.27 3.39
C ILE A 116 -0.02 2.74 3.79
N LEU A 117 -0.03 2.97 5.10
CA LEU A 117 0.26 4.27 5.70
C LEU A 117 1.69 4.26 6.22
N LEU A 118 2.47 5.29 5.90
CA LEU A 118 3.84 5.44 6.37
C LEU A 118 4.02 6.77 7.11
N TRP A 119 4.62 6.71 8.30
CA TRP A 119 5.13 7.87 9.02
C TRP A 119 6.64 7.91 8.90
N ILE A 120 7.14 8.94 8.25
CA ILE A 120 8.56 9.08 7.89
C ILE A 120 9.19 10.10 8.81
N LYS A 121 10.33 9.73 9.39
CA LYS A 121 11.06 10.58 10.32
C LYS A 121 11.39 11.93 9.68
N ASN A 122 11.06 13.02 10.38
CA ASN A 122 11.37 14.40 9.99
C ASN A 122 10.82 14.79 8.60
N ALA A 123 9.72 14.17 8.15
CA ALA A 123 9.08 14.61 6.92
C ALA A 123 8.34 15.93 7.15
N PRO A 124 8.37 16.87 6.18
CA PRO A 124 7.68 18.14 6.30
C PRO A 124 6.16 17.94 6.20
N VAL A 125 5.41 18.78 6.91
CA VAL A 125 3.97 18.74 7.02
C VAL A 125 3.35 19.85 6.15
N VAL A 126 2.48 19.44 5.24
CA VAL A 126 1.74 20.35 4.35
C VAL A 126 0.90 21.33 5.19
N GLY A 127 1.03 22.63 4.89
CA GLY A 127 0.29 23.69 5.60
C GLY A 127 0.92 24.16 6.91
N ILE A 128 2.00 23.51 7.37
CA ILE A 128 2.77 23.92 8.55
C ILE A 128 4.18 24.36 8.14
N ASP A 129 4.90 23.50 7.43
CA ASP A 129 6.28 23.74 7.03
C ASP A 129 6.39 24.55 5.73
N CYS A 130 7.61 25.00 5.42
CA CYS A 130 7.89 25.84 4.26
C CYS A 130 7.48 25.12 2.96
N PRO A 131 6.72 25.76 2.05
CA PRO A 131 6.30 25.14 0.80
C PRO A 131 7.46 24.57 -0.03
N GLU A 132 8.60 25.24 -0.04
CA GLU A 132 9.80 24.83 -0.75
C GLU A 132 10.40 23.53 -0.19
N GLU A 133 10.37 23.36 1.14
CA GLU A 133 10.83 22.13 1.80
C GLU A 133 9.89 20.96 1.50
N VAL A 134 8.58 21.20 1.56
CA VAL A 134 7.54 20.22 1.18
C VAL A 134 7.72 19.80 -0.29
N CYS A 135 7.84 20.76 -1.20
CA CYS A 135 8.04 20.50 -2.62
C CYS A 135 9.33 19.72 -2.87
N SER A 136 10.43 20.10 -2.22
CA SER A 136 11.71 19.41 -2.35
C SER A 136 11.64 17.97 -1.83
N PHE A 137 10.98 17.74 -0.69
CA PHE A 137 10.78 16.40 -0.13
C PHE A 137 9.98 15.50 -1.07
N ILE A 138 8.91 16.03 -1.67
CA ILE A 138 8.08 15.32 -2.66
C ILE A 138 8.91 15.01 -3.90
N GLN A 139 9.60 16.00 -4.49
CA GLN A 139 10.35 15.84 -5.72
C GLN A 139 11.53 14.85 -5.60
N ASP A 140 12.13 14.75 -4.41
CA ASP A 140 13.21 13.81 -4.12
C ASP A 140 12.73 12.35 -4.08
N ARG A 141 11.49 12.10 -3.63
CA ARG A 141 10.97 10.74 -3.34
C ARG A 141 9.93 10.25 -4.33
N ILE A 142 9.06 11.14 -4.77
CA ILE A 142 7.93 10.87 -5.66
C ILE A 142 8.31 11.43 -7.03
N THR A 143 9.27 10.77 -7.67
CA THR A 143 9.75 11.15 -8.99
C THR A 143 9.86 9.94 -9.90
N CYS A 144 9.60 10.16 -11.17
CA CYS A 144 9.88 9.21 -12.23
C CYS A 144 10.63 9.95 -13.34
N HIS A 145 11.64 9.31 -13.90
CA HIS A 145 12.26 9.76 -15.14
C HIS A 145 12.43 8.56 -16.04
N ILE A 146 12.29 8.80 -17.35
CA ILE A 146 12.73 7.84 -18.33
C ILE A 146 14.25 7.96 -18.36
N PRO A 147 15.00 6.91 -18.01
CA PRO A 147 16.45 7.00 -17.99
C PRO A 147 16.98 7.35 -19.39
N ASP A 148 18.03 8.17 -19.48
CA ASP A 148 18.62 8.45 -20.80
C ASP A 148 19.34 7.20 -21.32
N LYS A 149 19.38 7.00 -22.64
CA LYS A 149 20.14 5.93 -23.31
C LYS A 149 21.61 5.91 -22.92
N THR A 150 22.12 7.05 -22.46
CA THR A 150 23.50 7.25 -22.00
C THR A 150 23.73 6.79 -20.56
N GLU A 151 22.68 6.56 -19.77
CA GLU A 151 22.80 6.13 -18.38
C GLU A 151 23.35 4.71 -18.25
N ARG A 152 24.24 4.52 -17.28
CA ARG A 152 24.93 3.23 -17.04
C ARG A 152 23.97 2.05 -16.84
N ASN A 153 22.78 2.32 -16.31
CA ASN A 153 21.77 1.31 -16.02
C ASN A 153 20.64 1.27 -17.06
N TRP A 154 20.62 2.13 -18.08
CA TRP A 154 19.57 2.20 -19.11
C TRP A 154 19.25 0.82 -19.69
N LYS A 155 20.27 0.13 -20.21
CA LYS A 155 20.08 -1.20 -20.80
C LYS A 155 19.46 -2.18 -19.79
N LYS A 156 19.93 -2.18 -18.54
CA LYS A 156 19.41 -3.07 -17.50
C LYS A 156 17.94 -2.75 -17.14
N ILE A 157 17.60 -1.47 -17.04
CA ILE A 157 16.24 -1.01 -16.72
C ILE A 157 15.30 -1.31 -17.90
N PHE A 158 15.74 -0.99 -19.12
CA PHE A 158 14.99 -1.23 -20.36
C PHE A 158 14.76 -2.74 -20.61
N ASP A 159 15.78 -3.56 -20.42
CA ASP A 159 15.68 -5.02 -20.54
C ASP A 159 14.78 -5.61 -19.45
N ALA A 160 14.86 -5.11 -18.21
CA ALA A 160 13.97 -5.52 -17.13
C ALA A 160 12.51 -5.17 -17.42
N ARG A 161 12.24 -3.97 -17.95
CA ARG A 161 10.91 -3.52 -18.38
C ARG A 161 10.36 -4.41 -19.49
N ASN A 162 11.13 -4.65 -20.55
CA ASN A 162 10.68 -5.45 -21.68
C ASN A 162 10.48 -6.93 -21.29
N LYS A 163 11.31 -7.46 -20.38
CA LYS A 163 11.15 -8.81 -19.83
C LYS A 163 9.90 -8.95 -18.96
N ALA A 164 9.45 -7.87 -18.33
CA ALA A 164 8.22 -7.82 -17.53
C ALA A 164 6.95 -7.62 -18.38
N GLY A 165 7.03 -7.65 -19.72
CA GLY A 165 5.86 -7.65 -20.60
C GLY A 165 5.21 -6.28 -20.83
N PHE A 166 5.83 -5.18 -20.39
CA PHE A 166 5.34 -3.83 -20.66
C PHE A 166 5.71 -3.39 -22.09
N THR A 167 5.01 -3.93 -23.08
CA THR A 167 5.05 -3.45 -24.47
C THR A 167 3.80 -2.63 -24.76
N GLU A 168 4.00 -1.31 -24.82
CA GLU A 168 3.17 -0.18 -25.34
C GLU A 168 1.63 -0.17 -25.28
N GLU A 169 1.14 1.06 -25.08
CA GLU A 169 -0.21 1.57 -24.80
C GLU A 169 -0.79 1.26 -23.41
N LEU A 170 -0.81 2.29 -22.56
CA LEU A 170 -1.62 2.33 -21.34
C LEU A 170 -3.07 2.05 -21.75
N PRO A 171 -3.70 0.97 -21.25
CA PRO A 171 -5.15 0.83 -21.38
C PRO A 171 -5.79 2.08 -20.76
N GLU A 172 -6.84 2.62 -21.38
CA GLU A 172 -7.67 3.66 -20.75
C GLU A 172 -7.93 3.26 -19.29
N ASN A 173 -7.67 4.21 -18.39
CA ASN A 173 -7.93 4.08 -16.95
C ASN A 173 -9.31 3.47 -16.75
N LYS A 174 -9.36 2.17 -16.44
CA LYS A 174 -10.51 1.62 -15.76
C LYS A 174 -10.34 2.10 -14.33
N GLU A 175 -11.17 3.05 -13.94
CA GLU A 175 -11.30 3.48 -12.55
C GLU A 175 -11.29 2.23 -11.66
N ASP A 176 -10.39 2.21 -10.69
CA ASP A 176 -10.40 1.19 -9.65
C ASP A 176 -11.71 1.39 -8.87
N ASP A 177 -12.73 0.59 -9.21
CA ASP A 177 -14.08 0.63 -8.65
C ASP A 177 -14.14 0.11 -7.19
N GLU A 178 -13.36 0.70 -6.28
CA GLU A 178 -13.54 0.53 -4.84
C GLU A 178 -13.80 1.88 -4.14
N PRO A 179 -14.97 2.52 -4.40
CA PRO A 179 -15.31 3.84 -3.87
C PRO A 179 -15.59 3.83 -2.36
N GLN A 180 -15.78 2.67 -1.74
CA GLN A 180 -16.26 2.59 -0.36
C GLN A 180 -15.16 2.91 0.66
N LEU A 181 -13.95 2.35 0.50
CA LEU A 181 -12.88 2.58 1.47
C LEU A 181 -11.96 3.74 1.09
N LEU A 182 -11.76 4.00 -0.21
CA LEU A 182 -11.20 5.29 -0.63
C LEU A 182 -12.10 6.42 -0.12
N GLY A 183 -13.43 6.24 -0.17
CA GLY A 183 -14.41 7.10 0.49
C GLY A 183 -14.17 7.24 1.99
N GLU A 184 -14.07 6.14 2.76
CA GLU A 184 -13.87 6.21 4.21
C GLU A 184 -12.49 6.75 4.65
N ILE A 185 -11.43 6.49 3.87
CA ILE A 185 -10.08 7.02 4.12
C ILE A 185 -10.03 8.49 3.71
N MET A 186 -10.62 8.86 2.57
CA MET A 186 -10.75 10.26 2.16
C MET A 186 -11.65 11.04 3.11
N GLU A 187 -12.71 10.44 3.66
CA GLU A 187 -13.56 11.01 4.71
C GLU A 187 -12.75 11.20 5.99
N ALA A 188 -12.05 10.17 6.46
CA ALA A 188 -11.17 10.28 7.63
C ALA A 188 -10.01 11.27 7.44
N VAL A 189 -9.53 11.48 6.21
CA VAL A 189 -8.51 12.46 5.85
C VAL A 189 -9.13 13.87 5.66
N ALA A 190 -10.37 13.96 5.18
CA ALA A 190 -11.12 15.20 5.03
C ALA A 190 -11.65 15.74 6.36
N ASP A 191 -11.68 14.94 7.42
CA ASP A 191 -11.93 15.36 8.80
C ASP A 191 -10.67 15.94 9.50
N ILE A 192 -9.48 15.78 8.92
CA ILE A 192 -8.20 16.28 9.47
C ILE A 192 -8.03 17.82 9.40
N PRO A 193 -8.46 18.56 8.36
CA PRO A 193 -8.24 20.02 8.28
C PRO A 193 -9.04 20.82 9.32
N ASP A 194 -10.13 20.27 9.87
CA ASP A 194 -10.94 20.93 10.92
C ASP A 194 -10.50 20.54 12.34
N MET A 195 -9.56 19.59 12.49
CA MET A 195 -8.97 19.24 13.79
C MET A 195 -7.85 20.22 14.19
N HIS A 196 -8.19 21.50 14.35
CA HIS A 196 -7.46 22.37 15.28
C HIS A 196 -7.78 21.93 16.72
N ILE A 197 -7.30 20.75 17.14
CA ILE A 197 -7.49 20.30 18.52
C ILE A 197 -6.20 20.50 19.31
N ASN A 198 -6.23 21.59 20.07
CA ASN A 198 -5.48 21.73 21.31
C ASN A 198 -6.02 20.66 22.28
N VAL A 199 -5.61 19.39 22.15
CA VAL A 199 -6.01 18.34 23.11
C VAL A 199 -4.94 18.30 24.22
N PRO A 200 -5.25 18.69 25.47
CA PRO A 200 -4.37 18.37 26.58
C PRO A 200 -4.30 16.85 26.74
N ASN A 201 -3.13 16.33 27.09
CA ASN A 201 -2.83 14.90 27.26
C ASN A 201 -3.97 14.14 27.95
N LEU A 202 -4.75 13.37 27.18
CA LEU A 202 -5.84 12.55 27.70
C LEU A 202 -5.30 11.29 28.36
N THR A 203 -5.78 11.04 29.57
CA THR A 203 -5.46 9.87 30.39
C THR A 203 -6.07 8.58 29.82
N LEU A 204 -5.54 7.42 30.23
CA LEU A 204 -5.98 6.11 29.76
C LEU A 204 -7.50 5.89 29.97
N GLU A 205 -8.03 6.34 31.11
CA GLU A 205 -9.46 6.26 31.43
C GLU A 205 -10.34 7.11 30.48
N GLN A 206 -9.85 8.26 30.03
CA GLN A 206 -10.57 9.09 29.07
C GLN A 206 -10.60 8.46 27.68
N ARG A 207 -9.53 7.74 27.31
CA ARG A 207 -9.48 6.94 26.07
C ARG A 207 -10.45 5.75 26.13
N GLU A 208 -10.62 5.13 27.31
CA GLU A 208 -11.58 4.05 27.52
C GLU A 208 -13.05 4.52 27.56
N ALA A 209 -13.32 5.71 28.11
CA ALA A 209 -14.67 6.27 28.12
C ALA A 209 -15.18 6.62 26.71
N MET A 210 -14.29 7.06 25.82
CA MET A 210 -14.63 7.33 24.41
C MET A 210 -14.94 6.07 23.60
N LEU A 211 -14.53 4.88 24.06
CA LEU A 211 -14.85 3.59 23.44
C LEU A 211 -16.24 3.06 23.82
N ASN A 212 -16.92 3.67 24.79
CA ASN A 212 -18.16 3.18 25.39
C ASN A 212 -19.37 4.12 25.19
N VAL A 213 -19.36 4.97 24.16
CA VAL A 213 -20.54 5.75 23.79
C VAL A 213 -21.24 5.03 22.63
N ASP A 214 -22.44 4.52 22.91
CA ASP A 214 -23.34 3.84 21.97
C ASP A 214 -23.64 4.67 20.70
#